data_AF-A0A938BB99-F1
#
_entry.id   AF-A0A938BB99-F1
#
_cell.length_a   1.000
_cell.length_b   1.000
_cell.length_c   1.000
_cell.angle_alpha   90.00
_cell.angle_beta   90.00
_cell.angle_gamma   90.00
#
_symmetry.space_group_name_H-M   'P 1'
#
loop_
_entity.id
_entity.type
_entity.pdbx_description
1 polymer ?
#
loop_
_entity_poly.entity_id
_entity_poly.type
_entity_poly.pdbx_seq_one_letter_code
_entity_poly.pdbx_strand_id
1 'polypeptide(L)'
;MELPKALEQFVPQHNTLFLNLKTTDPAELVAEGHPFGWVLRVIQKEDADKEEFSEALKLAVFNLDKLPEEERNQWAKLMWYLVLLIIHRRDEEERPEMISVLNETVRDRNRREEVLKMGRTAAQALMEEGEVRGALRTRQEVLLELMQDKFGSVPDRVERQIKAIRDMNRLRELTRRVPKANSVDEIGIE
;
A
#
# COMPACT_ATOMS: atom_id res chain seq x y z
N MET A 1 -30.15 15.83 20.98
CA MET A 1 -31.21 16.61 20.32
C MET A 1 -32.39 15.67 20.21
N GLU A 2 -33.50 15.92 20.91
CA GLU A 2 -34.67 15.04 20.84
C GLU A 2 -35.43 15.33 19.54
N LEU A 3 -35.58 14.30 18.71
CA LEU A 3 -36.23 14.42 17.41
C LEU A 3 -37.74 14.23 17.58
N PRO A 4 -38.61 15.05 16.96
CA PRO A 4 -40.05 14.81 16.97
C PRO A 4 -40.41 13.46 16.35
N LYS A 5 -41.32 12.69 16.98
CA LYS A 5 -41.77 11.36 16.51
C LYS A 5 -42.18 11.31 15.03
N ALA A 6 -42.78 12.38 14.51
CA ALA A 6 -43.20 12.45 13.10
C ALA A 6 -42.03 12.37 12.11
N LEU A 7 -40.81 12.70 12.56
CA LEU A 7 -39.59 12.73 11.76
C LEU A 7 -38.73 11.47 11.92
N GLU A 8 -39.01 10.59 12.88
CA GLU A 8 -38.27 9.34 13.09
C GLU A 8 -38.29 8.43 11.85
N GLN A 9 -39.40 8.39 11.11
CA GLN A 9 -39.54 7.61 9.88
C GLN A 9 -38.62 8.05 8.73
N PHE A 10 -38.09 9.27 8.79
CA PHE A 10 -37.18 9.82 7.78
C PHE A 10 -35.71 9.70 8.19
N VAL A 11 -35.42 9.13 9.37
CA VAL A 11 -34.06 8.85 9.80
C VAL A 11 -33.59 7.57 9.11
N PRO A 12 -32.55 7.61 8.27
CA PRO A 12 -32.00 6.42 7.65
C PRO A 12 -31.51 5.45 8.73
N GLN A 13 -31.97 4.20 8.68
CA GLN A 13 -31.41 3.14 9.50
C GLN A 13 -30.18 2.56 8.78
N HIS A 14 -29.00 2.81 9.33
CA HIS A 14 -27.76 2.22 8.85
C HIS A 14 -27.36 1.07 9.78
N ASN A 15 -27.41 -0.16 9.27
CA ASN A 15 -26.82 -1.29 9.96
C ASN A 15 -25.34 -1.38 9.57
N THR A 16 -24.43 -1.18 10.51
CA THR A 16 -23.01 -1.44 10.30
C THR A 16 -22.75 -2.93 10.47
N LEU A 17 -22.44 -3.61 9.38
CA LEU A 17 -21.97 -4.99 9.41
C LEU A 17 -20.46 -4.99 9.59
N PHE A 18 -19.97 -5.66 10.63
CA PHE A 18 -18.55 -5.85 10.87
C PHE A 18 -18.17 -7.30 10.57
N LEU A 19 -17.30 -7.51 9.59
CA LEU A 19 -16.72 -8.81 9.29
C LEU A 19 -15.33 -8.90 9.95
N ASN A 20 -15.21 -9.70 11.01
CA ASN A 20 -13.90 -9.98 11.59
C ASN A 20 -13.17 -11.05 10.79
N LEU A 21 -12.50 -10.62 9.72
CA LEU A 21 -11.89 -11.50 8.73
C LEU A 21 -10.94 -12.54 9.34
N LYS A 22 -10.13 -12.19 10.34
CA LYS A 22 -9.14 -13.12 10.92
C LYS A 22 -9.79 -14.26 11.72
N THR A 23 -11.05 -14.12 12.15
CA THR A 23 -11.78 -15.12 12.95
C THR A 23 -12.92 -15.80 12.20
N THR A 24 -13.34 -15.25 11.05
CA THR A 24 -14.38 -15.86 10.21
C THR A 24 -13.89 -17.22 9.67
N ASP A 25 -14.75 -18.23 9.68
CA ASP A 25 -14.42 -19.53 9.10
C ASP A 25 -14.09 -19.36 7.60
N PRO A 26 -12.93 -19.84 7.12
CA PRO A 26 -12.60 -19.81 5.70
C PRO A 26 -13.67 -20.40 4.78
N ALA A 27 -14.45 -21.38 5.25
CA ALA A 27 -15.56 -21.97 4.51
C ALA A 27 -16.72 -20.99 4.30
N GLU A 28 -17.03 -20.15 5.28
CA GLU A 28 -18.08 -19.13 5.19
C GLU A 28 -17.74 -18.07 4.15
N LEU A 29 -16.46 -17.68 4.05
CA LEU A 29 -16.02 -16.65 3.10
C LEU A 29 -16.24 -17.04 1.64
N VAL A 30 -16.24 -18.34 1.33
CA VAL A 30 -16.36 -18.87 -0.03
C VAL A 30 -17.71 -19.54 -0.29
N ALA A 31 -18.57 -19.65 0.72
CA ALA A 31 -19.84 -20.38 0.66
C ALA A 31 -20.76 -19.87 -0.45
N GLU A 32 -20.84 -18.55 -0.62
CA GLU A 32 -21.67 -17.88 -1.63
C GLU A 32 -21.07 -17.97 -3.05
N GLY A 33 -19.87 -18.53 -3.22
CA GLY A 33 -19.20 -18.63 -4.51
C GLY A 33 -18.73 -17.31 -5.11
N HIS A 34 -18.90 -16.19 -4.41
CA HIS A 34 -18.45 -14.88 -4.89
C HIS A 34 -16.92 -14.81 -4.97
N PRO A 35 -16.33 -14.32 -6.09
CA PRO A 35 -14.88 -14.40 -6.32
C PRO A 35 -14.03 -13.64 -5.29
N PHE A 36 -14.58 -12.58 -4.70
CA PHE A 36 -13.90 -11.83 -3.63
C PHE A 36 -13.66 -12.68 -2.37
N GLY A 37 -14.53 -13.66 -2.09
CA GLY A 37 -14.35 -14.57 -0.95
C GLY A 37 -13.03 -15.34 -0.98
N TRP A 38 -12.59 -15.73 -2.18
CA TRP A 38 -11.30 -16.37 -2.38
C TRP A 38 -10.12 -15.44 -2.09
N VAL A 39 -10.23 -14.17 -2.47
CA VAL A 39 -9.23 -13.15 -2.15
C VAL A 39 -9.17 -12.91 -0.63
N LEU A 40 -10.33 -12.85 0.03
CA LEU A 40 -10.41 -12.72 1.50
C LEU A 40 -9.71 -13.87 2.22
N ARG A 41 -9.79 -15.11 1.71
CA ARG A 41 -9.00 -16.25 2.24
C ARG A 41 -7.49 -16.04 2.12
N VAL A 42 -7.01 -15.42 1.04
CA VAL A 42 -5.58 -15.10 0.90
C VAL A 42 -5.17 -14.06 1.94
N ILE A 43 -6.01 -13.04 2.18
CA ILE A 43 -5.75 -12.00 3.19
C ILE A 43 -5.71 -12.59 4.60
N GLN A 44 -6.58 -13.57 4.92
CA GLN A 44 -6.50 -14.28 6.20
C GLN A 44 -5.11 -14.88 6.46
N LYS A 45 -4.40 -15.27 5.39
CA LYS A 45 -3.09 -15.90 5.40
C LYS A 45 -1.93 -14.94 5.14
N GLU A 46 -2.14 -13.61 5.13
CA GLU A 46 -1.08 -12.65 4.77
C GLU A 46 0.19 -12.78 5.64
N ASP A 47 0.03 -13.15 6.92
CA ASP A 47 1.10 -13.34 7.90
C ASP A 47 1.52 -14.82 8.06
N ALA A 48 0.93 -15.73 7.29
CA ALA A 48 1.26 -17.15 7.35
C ALA A 48 2.65 -17.44 6.75
N ASP A 49 3.15 -18.65 6.96
CA ASP A 49 4.35 -19.08 6.27
C ASP A 49 4.14 -19.14 4.74
N LYS A 50 5.26 -19.30 4.04
CA LYS A 50 5.35 -19.24 2.60
C LYS A 50 4.49 -20.30 1.92
N GLU A 51 4.51 -21.52 2.45
CA GLU A 51 3.78 -22.67 1.93
C GLU A 51 2.27 -22.46 2.07
N GLU A 52 1.79 -22.12 3.27
CA GLU A 52 0.37 -21.88 3.53
C GLU A 52 -0.17 -20.71 2.69
N PHE A 53 0.59 -19.63 2.57
CA PHE A 53 0.21 -18.49 1.74
C PHE A 53 0.14 -18.90 0.26
N SER A 54 1.13 -19.65 -0.23
CA SER A 54 1.17 -20.15 -1.61
C SER A 54 -0.03 -21.04 -1.93
N GLU A 55 -0.44 -21.91 -1.01
CA GLU A 55 -1.62 -22.77 -1.20
C GLU A 55 -2.91 -21.95 -1.30
N ALA A 56 -3.09 -20.98 -0.39
CA ALA A 56 -4.23 -20.08 -0.44
C ALA A 56 -4.27 -19.27 -1.75
N LEU A 57 -3.11 -18.79 -2.19
CA LEU A 57 -2.94 -18.04 -3.43
C LEU A 57 -3.30 -18.87 -4.66
N LYS A 58 -2.76 -20.09 -4.77
CA LYS A 58 -3.07 -21.04 -5.86
C LYS A 58 -4.56 -21.32 -5.92
N LEU A 59 -5.19 -21.59 -4.78
CA LEU A 59 -6.62 -21.87 -4.72
C LEU A 59 -7.47 -20.66 -5.15
N ALA A 60 -7.07 -19.46 -4.75
CA ALA A 60 -7.76 -18.25 -5.16
C ALA A 60 -7.64 -18.02 -6.66
N VAL A 61 -6.42 -18.03 -7.21
CA VAL A 61 -6.20 -17.83 -8.65
C VAL A 61 -6.92 -18.89 -9.47
N PHE A 62 -6.86 -20.15 -9.06
CA PHE A 62 -7.55 -21.23 -9.75
C PHE A 62 -9.06 -20.99 -9.87
N ASN A 63 -9.70 -20.41 -8.85
CA ASN A 63 -11.12 -20.10 -8.90
C ASN A 63 -11.41 -18.79 -9.64
N LEU A 64 -10.56 -17.78 -9.50
CA LEU A 64 -10.67 -16.54 -10.28
C LEU A 64 -10.53 -16.80 -11.78
N ASP A 65 -9.66 -17.73 -12.19
CA ASP A 65 -9.46 -18.05 -13.60
C ASP A 65 -10.69 -18.70 -14.26
N LYS A 66 -11.65 -19.21 -13.46
CA LYS A 66 -12.93 -19.72 -13.96
C LYS A 66 -13.95 -18.62 -14.25
N LEU A 67 -13.65 -17.36 -13.89
CA LEU A 67 -14.57 -16.26 -14.16
C LEU A 67 -14.79 -16.10 -15.68
N PRO A 68 -16.05 -15.91 -16.09
CA PRO A 68 -16.40 -15.79 -17.50
C PRO A 68 -15.81 -14.49 -18.09
N GLU A 69 -15.69 -14.41 -19.41
CA GLU A 69 -15.01 -13.29 -20.06
C GLU A 69 -15.75 -11.96 -19.86
N GLU A 70 -17.07 -12.00 -19.66
CA GLU A 70 -17.90 -10.85 -19.28
C GLU A 70 -17.45 -10.20 -17.95
N GLU A 71 -16.84 -10.99 -17.06
CA GLU A 71 -16.32 -10.56 -15.77
C GLU A 71 -14.81 -10.25 -15.81
N ARG A 72 -14.20 -10.13 -16.99
CA ARG A 72 -12.76 -9.87 -17.14
C ARG A 72 -12.27 -8.65 -16.36
N ASN A 73 -13.05 -7.58 -16.29
CA ASN A 73 -12.69 -6.40 -15.50
C ASN A 73 -12.65 -6.69 -13.99
N GLN A 74 -13.55 -7.55 -13.51
CA GLN A 74 -13.57 -7.98 -12.12
C GLN A 74 -12.39 -8.90 -11.83
N TRP A 75 -12.12 -9.86 -12.72
CA TRP A 75 -10.92 -10.70 -12.66
C TRP A 75 -9.65 -9.85 -12.57
N ALA A 76 -9.46 -8.88 -13.47
CA ALA A 76 -8.26 -8.04 -13.51
C ALA A 76 -8.07 -7.24 -12.21
N LYS A 77 -9.16 -6.70 -11.64
CA LYS A 77 -9.13 -6.00 -10.35
C LYS A 77 -8.72 -6.91 -9.19
N LEU A 78 -9.25 -8.14 -9.16
CA LEU A 78 -8.94 -9.10 -8.10
C LEU A 78 -7.50 -9.62 -8.21
N MET A 79 -7.02 -9.88 -9.42
CA MET A 79 -5.61 -10.23 -9.66
C MET A 79 -4.67 -9.09 -9.31
N TRP A 80 -5.02 -7.85 -9.67
CA TRP A 80 -4.26 -6.66 -9.27
C TRP A 80 -4.16 -6.54 -7.75
N TYR A 81 -5.28 -6.79 -7.04
CA TYR A 81 -5.27 -6.81 -5.59
C TYR A 81 -4.31 -7.85 -5.02
N LEU A 82 -4.31 -9.08 -5.56
CA LEU A 82 -3.39 -10.14 -5.11
C LEU A 82 -1.91 -9.78 -5.37
N VAL A 83 -1.60 -9.18 -6.52
CA VAL A 83 -0.26 -8.68 -6.83
C VAL A 83 0.18 -7.62 -5.82
N LEU A 84 -0.67 -6.63 -5.54
CA LEU A 84 -0.37 -5.60 -4.56
C LEU A 84 -0.25 -6.16 -3.13
N LEU A 85 -1.09 -7.14 -2.77
CA LEU A 85 -1.01 -7.80 -1.48
C LEU A 85 0.36 -8.46 -1.29
N ILE A 86 0.84 -9.22 -2.29
CA ILE A 86 2.18 -9.82 -2.26
C ILE A 86 3.25 -8.75 -2.08
N ILE A 87 3.17 -7.69 -2.88
CA ILE A 87 4.17 -6.63 -2.90
C ILE A 87 4.25 -5.86 -1.59
N HIS A 88 3.12 -5.66 -0.90
CA HIS A 88 3.08 -4.86 0.34
C HIS A 88 3.14 -5.70 1.63
N ARG A 89 2.81 -6.99 1.58
CA ARG A 89 2.73 -7.85 2.77
C ARG A 89 3.81 -8.92 2.84
N ARG A 90 4.41 -9.31 1.72
CA ARG A 90 5.45 -10.34 1.70
C ARG A 90 6.84 -9.74 1.64
N ASP A 91 7.80 -10.52 2.13
CA ASP A 91 9.21 -10.16 2.13
C ASP A 91 9.75 -10.06 0.71
N GLU A 92 10.70 -9.16 0.49
CA GLU A 92 11.23 -8.86 -0.84
C GLU A 92 11.83 -10.11 -1.53
N GLU A 93 12.42 -11.01 -0.74
CA GLU A 93 12.97 -12.29 -1.20
C GLU A 93 11.89 -13.28 -1.66
N GLU A 94 10.68 -13.22 -1.08
CA GLU A 94 9.58 -14.13 -1.41
C GLU A 94 8.76 -13.64 -2.63
N ARG A 95 8.71 -12.33 -2.87
CA ARG A 95 7.85 -11.72 -3.89
C ARG A 95 8.00 -12.34 -5.28
N PRO A 96 9.21 -12.55 -5.83
CA PRO A 96 9.35 -13.09 -7.19
C PRO A 96 8.70 -14.46 -7.33
N GLU A 97 8.84 -15.31 -6.32
CA GLU A 97 8.26 -16.64 -6.30
C GLU A 97 6.73 -16.59 -6.18
N MET A 98 6.20 -15.74 -5.31
CA MET A 98 4.73 -15.56 -5.17
C MET A 98 4.08 -15.04 -6.45
N ILE A 99 4.74 -14.12 -7.16
CA ILE A 99 4.29 -13.66 -8.47
C ILE A 99 4.39 -14.78 -9.52
N SER A 100 5.41 -15.64 -9.46
CA SER A 100 5.50 -16.84 -10.32
C SER A 100 4.34 -17.79 -10.08
N VAL A 101 3.99 -18.03 -8.80
CA VAL A 101 2.84 -18.86 -8.42
C VAL A 101 1.53 -18.32 -9.00
N LEU A 102 1.29 -17.01 -8.93
CA LEU A 102 0.12 -16.39 -9.59
C LEU A 102 0.09 -16.72 -11.08
N ASN A 103 1.21 -16.46 -11.76
CA ASN A 103 1.32 -16.60 -13.21
C ASN A 103 1.20 -18.04 -13.69
N GLU A 104 1.82 -18.99 -13.00
CA GLU A 104 1.78 -20.42 -13.34
C GLU A 104 0.39 -21.03 -13.14
N THR A 105 -0.38 -20.50 -12.20
CA THR A 105 -1.71 -21.02 -11.87
C THR A 105 -2.79 -20.59 -12.86
N VAL A 106 -2.68 -19.38 -13.43
CA VAL A 106 -3.58 -18.92 -14.50
C VAL A 106 -3.42 -19.84 -15.71
N ARG A 107 -4.49 -20.27 -16.38
CA ARG A 107 -4.42 -21.15 -17.56
C ARG A 107 -4.37 -20.38 -18.87
N ASP A 108 -5.17 -19.32 -18.97
CA ASP A 108 -5.24 -18.51 -20.18
C ASP A 108 -3.94 -17.73 -20.39
N ARG A 109 -3.39 -17.82 -21.62
CA ARG A 109 -2.11 -17.20 -21.95
C ARG A 109 -2.17 -15.67 -21.87
N ASN A 110 -3.26 -15.05 -22.31
CA ASN A 110 -3.37 -13.60 -22.30
C ASN A 110 -3.44 -13.08 -20.86
N ARG A 111 -4.20 -13.76 -20.00
CA ARG A 111 -4.28 -13.49 -18.56
C ARG A 111 -2.93 -13.67 -17.87
N ARG A 112 -2.13 -14.68 -18.23
CA ARG A 112 -0.75 -14.84 -17.74
C ARG A 112 0.13 -13.63 -18.06
N GLU A 113 0.13 -13.22 -19.32
CA GLU A 113 0.90 -12.05 -19.77
C GLU A 113 0.46 -10.77 -19.04
N GLU A 114 -0.85 -10.65 -18.76
CA GLU A 114 -1.40 -9.56 -17.95
C GLU A 114 -0.85 -9.59 -16.51
N VAL A 115 -0.89 -10.74 -15.81
CA VAL A 115 -0.34 -10.87 -14.44
C VAL A 115 1.14 -10.51 -14.37
N LEU A 116 1.95 -10.98 -15.34
CA LEU A 116 3.37 -10.62 -15.40
C LEU A 116 3.58 -9.12 -15.58
N LYS A 117 2.78 -8.48 -16.44
CA LYS A 117 2.80 -7.03 -16.62
C LYS A 117 2.42 -6.32 -15.33
N MET A 118 1.39 -6.80 -14.62
CA MET A 118 0.97 -6.23 -13.34
C MET A 118 2.08 -6.25 -12.30
N GLY A 119 2.73 -7.41 -12.13
CA GLY A 119 3.86 -7.55 -11.20
C GLY A 119 5.01 -6.59 -11.52
N ARG A 120 5.38 -6.46 -12.80
CA ARG A 120 6.44 -5.51 -13.23
C ARG A 120 6.06 -4.06 -12.95
N THR A 121 4.85 -3.65 -13.32
CA THR A 121 4.41 -2.27 -13.12
C THR A 121 4.34 -1.91 -11.64
N ALA A 122 3.86 -2.81 -10.79
CA ALA A 122 3.80 -2.56 -9.36
C ALA A 122 5.19 -2.53 -8.71
N ALA A 123 6.12 -3.40 -9.12
CA ALA A 123 7.51 -3.35 -8.68
C ALA A 123 8.20 -2.04 -9.10
N GLN A 124 8.01 -1.60 -10.35
CA GLN A 124 8.55 -0.34 -10.84
C GLN A 124 8.00 0.86 -10.06
N ALA A 125 6.68 0.91 -9.82
CA ALA A 125 6.06 1.98 -9.05
C ALA A 125 6.62 2.06 -7.61
N LEU A 126 6.90 0.92 -6.98
CA LEU A 126 7.57 0.88 -5.68
C LEU A 126 9.01 1.39 -5.72
N MET A 127 9.78 1.01 -6.74
CA MET A 127 11.15 1.47 -6.90
C MET A 127 11.19 2.99 -7.07
N GLU A 128 10.36 3.54 -7.95
CA GLU A 128 10.23 4.98 -8.17
C GLU A 128 9.81 5.72 -6.88
N GLU A 129 8.85 5.18 -6.14
CA GLU A 129 8.47 5.73 -4.84
C GLU A 129 9.63 5.66 -3.83
N GLY A 130 10.39 4.58 -3.82
CA GLY A 130 11.58 4.39 -3.00
C GLY A 130 12.67 5.41 -3.31
N GLU A 131 12.97 5.65 -4.58
CA GLU A 131 13.93 6.66 -5.04
C GLU A 131 13.51 8.07 -4.64
N VAL A 132 12.24 8.42 -4.83
CA VAL A 132 11.71 9.74 -4.44
C VAL A 132 11.81 9.93 -2.92
N ARG A 133 11.43 8.92 -2.13
CA ARG A 133 11.55 8.96 -0.67
C ARG A 133 13.00 9.01 -0.22
N GLY A 134 13.89 8.28 -0.86
CA GLY A 134 15.34 8.27 -0.60
C GLY A 134 15.95 9.64 -0.85
N ALA A 135 15.70 10.22 -2.03
CA ALA A 135 16.14 11.56 -2.37
C ALA A 135 15.62 12.61 -1.38
N LEU A 136 14.37 12.49 -0.93
CA LEU A 136 13.80 13.38 0.09
C LEU A 136 14.56 13.27 1.42
N ARG A 137 14.79 12.04 1.92
CA ARG A 137 15.53 11.79 3.17
C ARG A 137 16.95 12.32 3.10
N THR A 138 17.70 11.98 2.05
CA THR A 138 19.06 12.50 1.84
C THR A 138 19.07 14.02 1.82
N ARG A 139 18.06 14.67 1.24
CA ARG A 139 17.99 16.14 1.22
C ARG A 139 17.70 16.73 2.60
N GLN A 140 16.87 16.07 3.41
CA GLN A 140 16.62 16.46 4.80
C GLN A 140 17.90 16.32 5.64
N GLU A 141 18.62 15.22 5.49
CA GLU A 141 19.90 14.96 6.18
C GLU A 141 20.95 16.00 5.82
N VAL A 142 21.18 16.25 4.52
CA VAL A 142 22.12 17.29 4.07
C VAL A 142 21.75 18.67 4.60
N LEU A 143 20.46 19.01 4.69
CA LEU A 143 20.04 20.29 5.27
C LEU A 143 20.40 20.37 6.76
N LEU A 144 20.17 19.29 7.52
CA LEU A 144 20.50 19.22 8.93
C LEU A 144 22.00 19.31 9.17
N GLU A 145 22.80 18.56 8.40
CA GLU A 145 24.27 18.61 8.47
C GLU A 145 24.79 20.03 8.22
N LEU A 146 24.32 20.70 7.16
CA LEU A 146 24.74 22.08 6.87
C LEU A 146 24.34 23.07 7.97
N MET A 147 23.17 22.87 8.57
CA MET A 147 22.73 23.69 9.70
C MET A 147 23.57 23.43 10.95
N GLN A 148 23.96 22.18 11.18
CA GLN A 148 24.81 21.79 12.29
C GLN A 148 26.23 22.36 12.11
N ASP A 149 26.80 22.26 10.91
CA ASP A 149 28.12 22.80 10.57
C ASP A 149 28.17 24.32 10.75
N LYS A 150 27.07 25.02 10.41
CA LYS A 150 27.04 26.48 10.46
C LYS A 150 26.69 27.04 11.84
N PHE A 151 25.70 26.46 12.51
CA PHE A 151 25.11 27.02 13.73
C PHE A 151 25.47 26.22 15.00
N GLY A 152 26.19 25.11 14.87
CA GLY A 152 26.50 24.22 15.97
C GLY A 152 25.34 23.26 16.23
N SER A 153 24.58 23.44 17.32
CA SER A 153 23.44 22.56 17.62
C SER A 153 22.16 23.03 16.91
N VAL A 154 21.49 22.13 16.20
CA VAL A 154 20.13 22.38 15.66
C VAL A 154 19.10 22.00 16.73
N PRO A 155 18.15 22.89 17.09
CA PRO A 155 17.11 22.54 18.06
C PRO A 155 16.20 21.40 17.56
N ASP A 156 15.83 20.46 18.44
CA ASP A 156 14.97 19.30 18.11
C ASP A 156 13.67 19.66 17.39
N ARG A 157 13.10 20.83 17.73
CA ARG A 157 11.89 21.34 17.08
C ARG A 157 12.13 21.53 15.57
N VAL A 158 13.25 22.13 15.21
CA VAL A 158 13.63 22.43 13.83
C VAL A 158 13.98 21.15 13.08
N GLU A 159 14.66 20.22 13.74
CA GLU A 159 14.92 18.90 13.18
C GLU A 159 13.62 18.16 12.83
N ARG A 160 12.64 18.15 13.74
CA ARG A 160 11.32 17.57 13.49
C ARG A 160 10.60 18.26 12.33
N GLN A 161 10.65 19.58 12.25
CA GLN A 161 10.04 20.33 11.15
C GLN A 161 10.70 19.95 9.82
N ILE A 162 12.03 19.90 9.72
CA ILE A 162 12.74 19.49 8.50
C ILE A 162 12.37 18.07 8.08
N LYS A 163 12.35 17.12 9.03
CA LYS A 163 11.95 15.73 8.78
C LYS A 163 10.49 15.60 8.33
N ALA A 164 9.63 16.56 8.67
CA ALA A 164 8.25 16.61 8.23
C ALA A 164 8.05 17.19 6.82
N ILE A 165 9.02 17.93 6.26
CA ILE A 165 8.90 18.54 4.93
C ILE A 165 8.88 17.45 3.85
N ARG A 166 7.81 17.42 3.05
CA ARG A 166 7.66 16.51 1.91
C ARG A 166 7.91 17.17 0.54
N ASP A 167 8.01 18.50 0.52
CA ASP A 167 8.29 19.25 -0.71
C ASP A 167 9.80 19.39 -0.94
N MET A 168 10.27 18.75 -2.02
CA MET A 168 11.66 18.80 -2.46
C MET A 168 12.14 20.23 -2.80
N ASN A 169 11.27 21.05 -3.38
CA ASN A 169 11.62 22.43 -3.73
C ASN A 169 11.78 23.27 -2.48
N ARG A 170 10.90 23.08 -1.48
CA ARG A 170 11.04 23.72 -0.18
C ARG A 170 12.36 23.34 0.50
N LEU A 171 12.72 22.06 0.53
CA LEU A 171 14.02 21.63 1.07
C LEU A 171 15.19 22.28 0.33
N ARG A 172 15.15 22.32 -1.01
CA ARG A 172 16.19 22.99 -1.82
C ARG A 172 16.34 24.46 -1.50
N GLU A 173 15.23 25.16 -1.31
CA GLU A 173 15.21 26.56 -0.92
C GLU A 173 15.86 26.76 0.44
N LEU A 174 15.45 25.99 1.44
CA LEU A 174 16.01 26.04 2.79
C LEU A 174 17.53 25.76 2.78
N THR A 175 17.99 24.76 2.02
CA THR A 175 19.42 24.48 1.86
C THR A 175 20.20 25.70 1.33
N ARG A 176 19.63 26.45 0.39
CA ARG A 176 20.27 27.65 -0.18
C ARG A 176 20.24 28.85 0.77
N ARG A 177 19.33 28.86 1.75
CA ARG A 177 19.22 29.89 2.78
C ARG A 177 20.22 29.69 3.91
N VAL A 178 20.59 28.45 4.23
CA VAL A 178 21.55 28.15 5.32
C VAL A 178 22.81 29.02 5.26
N PRO A 179 23.54 29.15 4.13
CA PRO A 179 24.77 29.95 4.08
C PRO A 179 24.53 31.45 4.28
N LYS A 180 23.30 31.95 4.08
CA LYS A 180 22.93 33.37 4.16
C LYS A 180 22.33 33.80 5.50
N ALA A 181 21.77 32.88 6.26
CA ALA A 181 21.12 33.15 7.55
C ALA A 181 22.15 33.31 8.68
N ASN A 182 21.94 34.23 9.62
CA ASN A 182 22.83 34.41 10.79
C ASN A 182 22.42 33.54 11.98
N SER A 183 21.19 33.03 11.97
CA SER A 183 20.65 32.14 13.00
C SER A 183 19.75 31.08 12.37
N VAL A 184 19.39 30.06 13.16
CA VAL A 184 18.45 29.00 12.76
C VAL A 184 17.06 29.58 12.46
N ASP A 185 16.61 30.57 13.23
CA ASP A 185 15.29 31.18 13.09
C ASP A 185 15.13 31.94 11.76
N GLU A 186 16.22 32.55 11.26
CA GLU A 186 16.23 33.30 9.99
C GLU A 186 16.06 32.41 8.73
N ILE A 187 16.16 31.09 8.87
CA ILE A 187 16.00 30.15 7.74
C ILE A 187 14.51 30.08 7.31
N GLY A 188 13.58 30.36 8.23
CA GLY A 188 12.14 30.34 7.98
C GLY A 188 11.55 28.93 7.92
N ILE A 189 11.96 28.08 8.88
CA ILE A 189 11.40 26.73 9.04
C ILE A 189 10.16 26.85 9.95
N GLU A 190 8.99 26.97 9.31
CA GLU A 190 7.68 26.97 9.96
C GLU A 190 6.95 25.66 9.71
#